data_AF-A0A7Y4ZE79-F1
#
_entry.id   AF-A0A7Y4ZE79-F1
#
_cell.length_a   1.000
_cell.length_b   1.000
_cell.length_c   1.000
_cell.angle_alpha   90.00
_cell.angle_beta   90.00
_cell.angle_gamma   90.00
#
_symmetry.space_group_name_H-M   'P 1'
#
loop_
_entity.id
_entity.type
_entity.pdbx_description
1 polymer ?
#
loop_
_entity_poly.entity_id
_entity_poly.type
_entity_poly.pdbx_seq_one_letter_code
_entity_poly.pdbx_strand_id
1 'polypeptide(L)' 'MVDFMLKVFSAVLGMNMRDHHDIPFALPLLFFIFLGFIITISVLKFIGNEEQENME' A
#
# COMPACT_ATOMS: atom_id res chain seq x y z
N MET A 1 -7.50 17.61 -5.90
CA MET A 1 -7.17 16.21 -6.27
C MET A 1 -6.81 15.38 -5.06
N VAL A 2 -5.88 15.85 -4.22
CA VAL A 2 -5.56 15.22 -2.93
C VAL A 2 -6.78 15.15 -1.99
N ASP A 3 -7.67 16.15 -2.01
CA ASP A 3 -8.92 16.16 -1.23
C ASP A 3 -9.86 14.98 -1.50
N PHE A 4 -9.93 14.48 -2.75
CA PHE A 4 -10.77 13.33 -3.08
C PHE A 4 -10.17 12.05 -2.50
N MET A 5 -8.85 11.91 -2.61
CA MET A 5 -8.11 10.80 -2.02
C MET A 5 -8.27 10.81 -0.49
N LEU A 6 -8.08 11.96 0.16
CA LEU A 6 -8.24 12.10 1.61
C LEU A 6 -9.68 11.80 2.06
N LYS A 7 -10.71 12.16 1.28
CA LYS A 7 -12.10 11.77 1.57
C LYS A 7 -12.33 10.27 1.47
N VAL A 8 -11.77 9.61 0.46
CA VAL A 8 -11.88 8.15 0.29
C VAL A 8 -11.15 7.43 1.43
N PHE A 9 -9.92 7.82 1.73
CA PHE A 9 -9.17 7.27 2.85
C PHE A 9 -9.86 7.55 4.20
N SER A 10 -10.47 8.73 4.37
CA SER A 10 -11.24 9.06 5.57
C SER A 10 -12.51 8.22 5.70
N ALA A 11 -13.18 7.90 4.60
CA ALA A 11 -14.36 7.02 4.58
C ALA A 11 -14.00 5.54 4.80
N VAL A 12 -12.89 5.07 4.25
CA VAL A 12 -12.44 3.67 4.36
C VAL A 12 -11.86 3.39 5.75
N LEU A 13 -11.10 4.32 6.32
CA LEU A 13 -10.55 4.16 7.67
C LEU A 13 -11.47 4.69 8.78
N GLY A 14 -12.58 5.36 8.42
CA GLY A 14 -13.51 5.94 9.39
C GLY A 14 -12.92 7.10 10.20
N MET A 15 -11.89 7.75 9.69
CA MET A 15 -11.01 8.61 10.47
C MET A 15 -10.72 9.91 9.72
N ASN A 16 -10.81 11.06 10.38
CA ASN A 16 -10.85 12.36 9.70
C ASN A 16 -9.45 12.81 9.24
N MET A 17 -9.04 12.39 8.04
CA MET A 17 -7.73 12.65 7.43
C MET A 17 -7.45 14.14 7.12
N ARG A 18 -8.41 15.04 7.41
CA ARG A 18 -8.25 16.50 7.28
C ARG A 18 -7.66 17.15 8.53
N ASP A 19 -7.75 16.48 9.67
CA ASP A 19 -7.15 16.93 10.93
C ASP A 19 -5.89 16.12 11.19
N HIS A 20 -4.72 16.76 11.13
CA HIS A 20 -3.43 16.10 11.33
C HIS A 20 -3.29 15.51 12.73
N HIS A 21 -4.08 16.01 13.69
CA HIS A 21 -4.03 15.57 15.08
C HIS A 21 -4.69 14.19 15.28
N ASP A 22 -5.55 13.77 14.35
CA ASP A 22 -6.26 12.49 14.39
C ASP A 22 -5.62 11.42 13.50
N ILE A 23 -4.57 11.73 12.73
CA ILE A 23 -3.84 10.74 11.93
C ILE A 23 -2.85 10.03 12.86
N PRO A 24 -3.14 8.80 13.35
CA PRO A 24 -2.16 8.04 14.08
C PRO A 24 -0.97 7.83 13.16
N PHE A 25 0.20 8.24 13.64
CA PHE A 25 1.50 8.09 12.98
C PHE A 25 1.74 6.67 12.43
N ALA A 26 1.08 5.66 13.03
CA ALA A 26 1.11 4.28 12.61
C ALA A 26 0.50 4.02 11.22
N LEU A 27 -0.45 4.83 10.71
CA LEU A 27 -1.13 4.56 9.45
C LEU A 27 -0.23 4.72 8.22
N PRO A 28 0.51 5.84 8.04
CA PRO A 28 1.52 5.92 7.01
C PRO A 28 2.56 4.80 7.14
N LEU A 29 3.03 4.52 8.36
CA LEU A 29 4.04 3.50 8.62
C LEU A 29 3.57 2.09 8.20
N LEU A 30 2.35 1.71 8.59
CA LEU A 30 1.76 0.41 8.26
C LEU A 30 1.52 0.31 6.75
N PHE A 31 1.10 1.40 6.10
CA PHE A 31 0.95 1.45 4.65
C PHE A 31 2.28 1.22 3.93
N PHE A 32 3.38 1.84 4.39
CA PHE A 32 4.71 1.61 3.81
C PHE A 32 5.20 0.17 3.99
N ILE A 33 4.98 -0.43 5.17
CA ILE A 33 5.33 -1.84 5.42
C ILE A 33 4.52 -2.76 4.49
N PHE A 34 3.22 -2.52 4.35
CA PHE A 34 2.35 -3.30 3.49
C PHE A 34 2.73 -3.15 2.01
N LEU A 35 3.02 -1.93 1.55
CA LEU A 35 3.46 -1.66 0.19
C LEU A 35 4.80 -2.36 -0.12
N GLY A 36 5.77 -2.27 0.79
CA GLY A 36 7.06 -2.93 0.67
C GLY A 36 6.94 -4.46 0.60
N PHE A 37 6.01 -5.03 1.39
CA PHE A 37 5.71 -6.46 1.35
C PHE A 37 5.12 -6.87 -0.02
N ILE A 38 4.14 -6.13 -0.54
CA ILE A 38 3.55 -6.41 -1.86
C ILE A 38 4.60 -6.34 -2.96
N ILE A 39 5.44 -5.30 -2.97
CA ILE A 39 6.50 -5.13 -3.97
C ILE A 39 7.49 -6.30 -3.89
N THR A 40 7.93 -6.66 -2.70
CA THR A 40 8.88 -7.77 -2.48
C THR A 40 8.32 -9.09 -2.99
N ILE A 41 7.07 -9.42 -2.63
CA ILE A 41 6.39 -10.63 -3.11
C ILE A 41 6.21 -10.60 -4.63
N SER A 42 5.83 -9.44 -5.19
CA SER A 42 5.66 -9.30 -6.63
C SER A 42 6.97 -9.54 -7.36
N VAL A 43 8.08 -8.94 -6.91
CA VAL A 43 9.40 -9.13 -7.52
C VAL A 43 9.86 -10.59 -7.41
N LEU A 44 9.72 -11.22 -6.24
CA LEU A 44 10.02 -12.65 -6.07
C LEU A 44 9.20 -13.54 -7.00
N LYS A 45 7.90 -13.21 -7.17
CA LYS A 45 7.02 -13.93 -8.09
C LYS A 45 7.45 -13.77 -9.55
N PHE A 46 7.89 -12.58 -9.97
CA PHE A 46 8.38 -12.36 -11.33
C PHE A 46 9.70 -13.09 -11.60
N ILE A 47 10.67 -13.03 -10.68
CA ILE A 47 11.96 -13.72 -10.81
C ILE A 47 11.79 -15.24 -10.91
N GLY A 48 10.90 -15.83 -10.09
CA GLY A 48 10.64 -17.28 -10.13
C GLY A 48 9.80 -17.75 -11.32
N ASN A 49 9.13 -16.84 -12.04
CA ASN A 49 8.32 -17.18 -13.21
C ASN A 49 9.14 -17.25 -14.50
N GLU A 50 10.26 -16.51 -14.59
CA GLU A 50 11.15 -16.49 -15.76
C GLU A 50 11.89 -17.82 -15.97
N GLU A 51 12.12 -18.61 -14.91
CA GLU A 51 12.70 -19.97 -15.02
C GLU A 51 11.69 -21.01 -15.53
N GLN A 52 10.39 -20.82 -15.31
CA GLN A 52 9.37 -21.77 -15.77
C GLN A 52 8.96 -21.53 -17.22
N GLU A 53 9.01 -20.29 -17.71
CA GLU A 53 8.66 -19.94 -19.09
C GLU A 53 9.75 -20.32 -20.11
N ASN A 54 11.00 -20.54 -19.69
CA ASN A 54 12.09 -21.04 -20.54
C ASN A 54 12.23 -22.58 -20.57
N MET A 55 11.37 -23.31 -19.85
CA MET A 55 11.36 -24.78 -19.83
C MET A 55 10.19 -25.39 -20.61
N GLU A 56 9.36 -24.58 -21.28
CA GLU A 56 8.32 -25.04 -22.21
C GLU A 56 8.77 -24.95 -23.69
#